data_AF-A0A532AVR8-F1
#
_entry.id   AF-A0A532AVR8-F1
#
_cell.length_a   1.000
_cell.length_b   1.000
_cell.length_c   1.000
_cell.angle_alpha   90.00
_cell.angle_beta   90.00
_cell.angle_gamma   90.00
#
_symmetry.space_group_name_H-M   'P 1'
#
loop_
_entity.id
_entity.type
_entity.pdbx_description
1 polymer ?
#
loop_
_entity_poly.entity_id
_entity_poly.type
_entity_poly.pdbx_seq_one_letter_code
_entity_poly.pdbx_strand_id
1 'polypeptide(L)'
;KKVVGEVEHISFSGKRAVAQGQDITYVTERCVMKLMPAGLMVTELAPGIDLERDVLAQAEVPLAVANDLKVTPDALYRDRPIGLSLNGGASLGGAHG
;
A
#
# COMPACT_ATOMS: atom_id res chain seq x y z
N LYS A 1 -16.08 4.51 -0.46
CA LYS A 1 -14.84 4.25 -1.24
C LYS A 1 -13.65 4.60 -0.36
N LYS A 2 -12.54 3.85 -0.41
CA LYS A 2 -11.41 3.99 0.55
C LYS A 2 -10.29 4.91 0.05
N VAL A 3 -10.23 5.16 -1.26
CA VAL A 3 -9.27 6.08 -1.89
C VAL A 3 -10.05 7.26 -2.45
N VAL A 4 -9.84 8.43 -1.85
CA VAL A 4 -10.57 9.68 -2.13
C VAL A 4 -9.59 10.77 -2.53
N GLY A 5 -10.03 11.72 -3.36
CA GLY A 5 -9.19 12.81 -3.90
C GLY A 5 -8.79 13.86 -2.88
N GLU A 6 -9.62 14.09 -1.86
CA GLU A 6 -9.35 14.99 -0.75
C GLU A 6 -9.76 14.33 0.58
N VAL A 7 -8.94 14.52 1.60
CA VAL A 7 -9.24 14.13 2.98
C VAL A 7 -9.56 15.38 3.79
N GLU A 8 -10.64 15.35 4.58
CA GLU A 8 -11.07 16.51 5.40
C GLU A 8 -10.03 16.95 6.44
N HIS A 9 -9.11 16.06 6.82
CA HIS A 9 -8.00 16.38 7.71
C HIS A 9 -6.71 15.66 7.26
N ILE A 10 -5.66 16.44 6.96
CA ILE A 10 -4.35 15.91 6.54
C ILE A 10 -3.55 15.54 7.79
N SER A 11 -3.65 14.30 8.25
CA SER A 11 -2.78 13.76 9.32
C SER A 11 -1.40 13.35 8.82
N PHE A 12 -1.22 13.15 7.50
CA PHE A 12 0.04 12.78 6.87
C PHE A 12 0.26 13.51 5.55
N SER A 13 1.38 14.24 5.42
CA SER A 13 1.73 14.98 4.19
C SER A 13 2.51 14.09 3.21
N GLY A 14 1.78 13.39 2.34
CA GLY A 14 2.38 12.54 1.29
C GLY A 14 3.34 13.31 0.38
N LYS A 15 3.02 14.56 0.03
CA LYS A 15 3.89 15.42 -0.81
C LYS A 15 5.27 15.64 -0.18
N ARG A 16 5.32 15.86 1.14
CA ARG A 16 6.59 16.05 1.87
C ARG A 16 7.40 14.75 1.94
N ALA A 17 6.73 13.63 2.19
CA ALA A 17 7.38 12.32 2.27
C ALA A 17 8.03 11.92 0.93
N VAL A 18 7.34 12.14 -0.19
CA VAL A 18 7.90 11.93 -1.54
C VAL A 18 9.09 12.84 -1.79
N ALA A 19 8.99 14.13 -1.44
CA ALA A 19 10.10 15.08 -1.59
C ALA A 19 11.34 14.71 -0.75
N GLN A 20 11.15 13.98 0.36
CA GLN A 20 12.22 13.46 1.21
C GLN A 20 12.72 12.07 0.79
N GLY A 21 12.20 11.51 -0.29
CA GLY A 21 12.59 10.19 -0.79
C GLY A 21 12.14 9.03 0.10
N GLN A 22 11.10 9.23 0.93
CA GLN A 22 10.55 8.16 1.77
C GLN A 22 9.77 7.16 0.91
N ASP A 23 9.95 5.85 1.18
CA ASP A 23 9.16 4.79 0.55
C ASP A 23 7.81 4.65 1.28
N ILE A 24 6.76 5.21 0.67
CA ILE A 24 5.41 5.21 1.24
C ILE A 24 4.58 4.12 0.60
N THR A 25 4.15 3.18 1.43
CA THR A 25 3.30 2.04 1.04
C THR A 25 1.97 2.07 1.80
N TYR A 26 0.87 2.00 1.08
CA TYR A 26 -0.48 1.86 1.60
C TYR A 26 -0.93 0.41 1.45
N VAL A 27 -1.25 -0.25 2.56
CA VAL A 27 -1.74 -1.63 2.58
C VAL A 27 -3.22 -1.64 2.93
N THR A 28 -4.02 -2.32 2.11
CA THR A 28 -5.44 -2.53 2.34
C THR A 28 -5.76 -4.01 2.30
N GLU A 29 -7.01 -4.36 2.62
CA GLU A 29 -7.51 -5.72 2.51
C GLU A 29 -7.55 -6.24 1.05
N ARG A 30 -7.64 -5.35 0.05
CA ARG A 30 -7.75 -5.73 -1.38
C ARG A 30 -6.45 -5.60 -2.15
N CYS A 31 -5.62 -4.63 -1.80
CA CYS A 31 -4.41 -4.32 -2.56
C CYS A 31 -3.37 -3.56 -1.73
N VAL A 32 -2.13 -3.59 -2.22
CA VAL A 32 -1.02 -2.76 -1.79
C VAL A 32 -0.76 -1.71 -2.86
N MET A 33 -0.56 -0.47 -2.43
CA MET A 33 -0.25 0.66 -3.29
C MET A 33 0.99 1.40 -2.80
N LYS A 34 1.75 1.99 -3.71
CA LYS A 34 2.85 2.90 -3.41
C LYS A 34 2.54 4.34 -3.82
N LEU A 35 3.01 5.30 -3.03
CA LEU A 35 3.02 6.70 -3.44
C LEU A 35 4.22 6.97 -4.34
N MET A 36 3.96 7.21 -5.62
CA MET A 36 4.96 7.61 -6.60
C MET A 36 4.87 9.11 -6.85
N PRO A 37 5.92 9.75 -7.42
CA PRO A 37 5.85 11.15 -7.83
C PRO A 37 4.67 11.47 -8.77
N ALA A 38 4.24 10.48 -9.57
CA ALA A 38 3.13 10.60 -10.51
C ALA A 38 1.74 10.31 -9.91
N GLY A 39 1.66 9.86 -8.64
CA GLY A 39 0.41 9.45 -7.99
C GLY A 39 0.50 8.06 -7.35
N LEU A 40 -0.66 7.45 -7.08
CA LEU A 40 -0.73 6.12 -6.49
C LEU A 40 -0.56 5.03 -7.55
N MET A 41 0.21 4.00 -7.22
CA MET A 41 0.41 2.82 -8.04
C MET A 41 0.04 1.56 -7.27
N VAL A 42 -0.81 0.71 -7.83
CA VAL A 42 -1.10 -0.64 -7.30
C VAL A 42 0.10 -1.55 -7.61
N THR A 43 0.67 -2.15 -6.58
CA THR A 43 1.86 -3.02 -6.68
C THR A 43 1.54 -4.48 -6.34
N GLU A 44 0.54 -4.72 -5.49
CA GLU A 44 0.09 -6.07 -5.16
C GLU A 44 -1.43 -6.15 -5.02
N LEU A 45 -2.01 -7.28 -5.39
CA LEU A 45 -3.43 -7.62 -5.18
C LEU A 45 -3.57 -8.75 -4.17
N ALA A 46 -4.62 -8.69 -3.35
CA ALA A 46 -5.00 -9.84 -2.54
C ALA A 46 -5.47 -11.01 -3.43
N PRO A 47 -5.24 -12.26 -3.02
CA PRO A 47 -5.72 -13.42 -3.76
C PRO A 47 -7.24 -13.35 -4.01
N GLY A 48 -7.65 -13.63 -5.24
CA GLY A 48 -9.06 -13.66 -5.64
C GLY A 48 -9.70 -12.29 -5.88
N ILE A 49 -8.97 -11.18 -5.73
CA ILE A 49 -9.43 -9.83 -6.06
C ILE A 49 -9.28 -9.56 -7.55
N ASP A 50 -10.33 -9.00 -8.16
CA ASP A 50 -10.32 -8.52 -9.53
C ASP A 50 -9.85 -7.06 -9.59
N LEU A 51 -8.79 -6.79 -10.36
CA LEU A 51 -8.17 -5.46 -10.42
C LEU A 51 -9.18 -4.37 -10.82
N GLU A 52 -9.93 -4.62 -11.89
CA GLU A 52 -10.82 -3.62 -12.47
C GLU A 52 -12.03 -3.38 -11.56
N ARG A 53 -12.77 -4.45 -11.22
CA ARG A 53 -14.02 -4.37 -10.47
C ARG A 53 -13.83 -3.97 -9.01
N ASP A 54 -12.84 -4.55 -8.35
CA ASP A 54 -12.71 -4.48 -6.89
C ASP A 54 -11.71 -3.42 -6.42
N VAL A 55 -10.82 -2.92 -7.31
CA VAL A 55 -9.82 -1.89 -6.98
C VAL A 55 -10.04 -0.62 -7.80
N LEU A 56 -9.88 -0.68 -9.13
CA LEU A 56 -9.89 0.52 -9.98
C LEU A 56 -11.26 1.19 -10.01
N ALA A 57 -12.35 0.43 -10.19
CA ALA A 57 -13.71 0.95 -10.18
C ALA A 57 -14.16 1.47 -8.80
N GLN A 58 -13.47 1.07 -7.73
CA GLN A 58 -13.77 1.49 -6.35
C GLN A 58 -12.97 2.74 -5.93
N ALA A 59 -11.99 3.17 -6.71
CA ALA A 59 -11.20 4.36 -6.45
C ALA A 59 -11.90 5.63 -6.98
N GLU A 60 -11.71 6.76 -6.31
CA GLU A 60 -12.15 8.08 -6.81
C GLU A 60 -11.03 8.86 -7.51
N VAL A 61 -9.83 8.29 -7.53
CA VAL A 61 -8.65 8.84 -8.20
C VAL A 61 -8.07 7.80 -9.14
N PRO A 62 -7.40 8.21 -10.23
CA PRO A 62 -6.68 7.29 -11.09
C PRO A 62 -5.59 6.56 -10.32
N LEU A 63 -5.52 5.24 -10.47
CA LEU A 63 -4.44 4.41 -9.95
C LEU A 63 -3.62 3.86 -11.12
N ALA A 64 -2.31 4.02 -11.07
CA ALA A 64 -1.41 3.32 -11.96
C ALA A 64 -1.31 1.84 -11.56
N VAL A 65 -0.93 0.98 -12.49
CA VAL A 65 -0.73 -0.46 -12.23
C VAL A 65 0.73 -0.80 -12.52
N ALA A 66 1.40 -1.46 -11.58
CA ALA A 66 2.77 -1.89 -11.77
C ALA A 66 2.87 -2.93 -12.91
N ASN A 67 3.91 -2.82 -13.75
CA ASN A 67 4.16 -3.79 -14.80
C ASN A 67 4.44 -5.20 -14.25
N ASP A 68 5.01 -5.28 -13.05
CA ASP A 68 5.29 -6.51 -12.32
C ASP A 68 4.26 -6.77 -11.21
N LEU A 69 3.00 -6.37 -11.39
CA LEU A 69 1.93 -6.54 -10.42
C LEU A 69 1.91 -7.95 -9.83
N LYS A 70 1.98 -8.04 -8.50
CA LYS A 70 2.05 -9.32 -7.77
C LYS A 70 0.75 -9.64 -7.07
N VAL A 71 0.64 -10.89 -6.64
CA VAL A 71 -0.39 -11.31 -5.70
C VAL A 71 0.26 -11.44 -4.32
N THR A 72 -0.37 -10.88 -3.29
CA THR A 72 0.12 -11.01 -1.92
C THR A 72 0.05 -12.48 -1.46
N PRO A 73 0.90 -12.92 -0.52
CA PRO A 73 0.88 -14.30 -0.06
C PRO A 73 -0.46 -14.70 0.55
N ASP A 74 -1.05 -15.79 0.06
CA ASP A 74 -2.36 -16.29 0.52
C ASP A 74 -2.39 -16.66 2.00
N ALA A 75 -1.23 -16.98 2.58
CA ALA A 75 -1.10 -17.21 4.01
C ALA A 75 -1.58 -16.03 4.87
N LEU A 76 -1.48 -14.79 4.38
CA LEU A 76 -1.94 -13.58 5.10
C LEU A 76 -3.46 -13.54 5.33
N TYR A 77 -4.22 -14.37 4.61
CA TYR A 77 -5.69 -14.35 4.59
C TYR A 77 -6.31 -15.58 5.25
N ARG A 78 -5.49 -16.46 5.84
CA ARG A 78 -5.96 -17.68 6.51
C ARG A 78 -5.86 -17.51 8.03
N ASP A 79 -6.80 -18.11 8.74
CA ASP A 79 -6.78 -18.17 10.21
C ASP A 79 -5.81 -19.26 10.72
N ARG A 80 -4.52 -19.07 10.45
CA ARG A 80 -3.43 -19.92 10.92
C ARG A 80 -2.10 -19.17 10.95
N PRO A 81 -1.12 -19.59 11.77
CA PRO A 81 0.20 -18.96 11.78
C PRO A 81 0.85 -18.91 10.39
N ILE A 82 1.37 -17.73 10.01
CA ILE A 82 1.95 -17.48 8.67
C ILE A 82 3.42 -17.89 8.54
N GLY A 83 4.08 -18.28 9.64
CA GLY A 83 5.49 -18.67 9.62
C GLY A 83 6.46 -17.53 9.24
N LEU A 84 6.11 -16.29 9.58
CA LEU A 84 6.94 -15.11 9.29
C LEU A 84 8.29 -15.22 10.01
N SER A 85 9.37 -15.16 9.23
CA SER A 85 10.73 -15.00 9.75
C SER A 85 11.25 -13.64 9.33
N LEU A 86 11.68 -12.83 10.31
CA LEU A 86 12.29 -11.54 10.03
C LEU A 86 13.78 -11.75 9.76
N ASN A 87 14.21 -11.48 8.53
CA ASN A 87 15.63 -11.37 8.24
C ASN A 87 16.14 -10.11 8.95
N GLY A 88 16.79 -10.30 10.10
CA GLY A 88 17.14 -9.23 11.05
C GLY A 88 17.76 -8.00 10.39
N GLY A 89 17.03 -6.89 10.44
CA GLY A 89 17.45 -5.58 9.93
C GLY A 89 16.64 -4.42 10.52
N ALA A 90 15.92 -4.63 11.64
CA ALA A 90 15.27 -3.53 12.33
C ALA A 90 16.32 -2.80 13.18
N SER A 91 16.89 -1.70 12.67
CA SER A 91 17.26 -0.61 13.57
C SER A 91 15.94 -0.02 14.05
N LEU A 92 15.53 -0.35 15.28
CA LEU A 92 14.50 0.42 15.98
C LEU A 92 15.00 1.87 15.98
N GLY A 93 14.34 2.73 15.20
CA GLY A 93 14.64 4.15 15.13
C GLY A 93 14.67 4.73 16.55
N GLY A 94 15.79 5.38 16.87
CA GLY A 94 16.11 5.87 18.19
C GLY A 94 15.15 6.95 18.70
N ALA A 95 15.08 7.00 20.03
CA ALA A 95 14.89 8.17 20.88
C ALA A 95 13.94 9.26 20.36
N HIS A 96 12.70 9.24 20.86
CA HIS A 96 12.06 10.48 21.24
C HIS A 96 12.70 10.96 22.54
N GLY A 97 13.23 12.18 22.52
CA GLY A 97 13.73 12.89 23.70
C GLY A 97 12.64 13.36 24.64
#